data_AF-A0A1W1HPC3-F1
#
_entry.id   AF-A0A1W1HPC3-F1
#
_cell.length_a   1.000
_cell.length_b   1.000
_cell.length_c   1.000
_cell.angle_alpha   90.00
_cell.angle_beta   90.00
_cell.angle_gamma   90.00
#
_symmetry.space_group_name_H-M   'P 1'
#
loop_
_entity.id
_entity.type
_entity.pdbx_description
1 polymer ?
#
loop_
_entity_poly.entity_id
_entity_poly.type
_entity_poly.pdbx_seq_one_letter_code
_entity_poly.pdbx_strand_id
1 'polypeptide(L)'
;MNALSPRNALFHPFHLCAPHTLEALLARYDAVHFRDYMALRLTPLMGTTAYQDRMGDDHPMLVTSGRLVQGYPVSGPLDDTAVTAIDRDLSDSRWRTLFHDGLRNDRRFQRGLFDLTHAMRIGSSLVPGPAALLRLLEPNRAAALYNVALVQRLAKPTLTLDEAYQFEYGLALLKTAAAQVYTIRLSRAHNLVPVTDSHTHHVLLSRTLAREGIDLAHESIGASVGAPLSQHTSGLHE
;
A
#
# COMPACT_ATOMS: atom_id res chain seq x y z
N MET A 1 -35.35 -16.30 -2.75
CA MET A 1 -33.87 -16.34 -2.69
C MET A 1 -33.38 -14.92 -2.83
N ASN A 2 -32.97 -14.26 -1.74
CA ASN A 2 -32.33 -12.95 -1.83
C ASN A 2 -30.97 -13.18 -2.49
N ALA A 3 -30.81 -12.74 -3.74
CA ALA A 3 -29.49 -12.66 -4.35
C ALA A 3 -28.66 -11.75 -3.44
N LEU A 4 -27.67 -12.33 -2.76
CA LEU A 4 -26.65 -11.55 -2.06
C LEU A 4 -26.09 -10.57 -3.09
N SER A 5 -26.07 -9.27 -2.77
CA SER A 5 -25.51 -8.27 -3.67
C SER A 5 -24.08 -8.68 -4.05
N PRO A 6 -23.69 -8.52 -5.32
CA PRO A 6 -22.40 -8.96 -5.78
C PRO A 6 -21.29 -8.33 -4.94
N ARG A 7 -20.39 -9.17 -4.45
CA ARG A 7 -19.32 -8.76 -3.55
C ARG A 7 -18.05 -8.65 -4.36
N ASN A 8 -17.69 -7.41 -4.69
CA ASN A 8 -16.49 -7.10 -5.47
C ASN A 8 -15.38 -6.59 -4.55
N ALA A 9 -14.15 -7.02 -4.82
CA ALA A 9 -12.97 -6.59 -4.08
C ALA A 9 -12.20 -5.49 -4.83
N LEU A 10 -11.55 -4.58 -4.11
CA LEU A 10 -10.48 -3.73 -4.62
C LEU A 10 -9.16 -4.18 -4.00
N PHE A 11 -8.27 -4.76 -4.81
CA PHE A 11 -6.94 -5.10 -4.32
C PHE A 11 -6.13 -3.82 -4.01
N HIS A 12 -5.44 -3.81 -2.86
CA HIS A 12 -4.51 -2.75 -2.48
C HIS A 12 -3.26 -3.34 -1.81
N PRO A 13 -2.10 -2.67 -1.84
CA PRO A 13 -1.79 -1.35 -2.40
C PRO A 13 -1.57 -1.36 -3.93
N PHE A 14 -0.81 -0.40 -4.46
CA PHE A 14 -0.51 -0.20 -5.89
C PHE A 14 0.41 -1.25 -6.56
N HIS A 15 0.74 -2.35 -5.90
CA HIS A 15 1.51 -3.43 -6.51
C HIS A 15 0.60 -4.60 -6.86
N LEU A 16 1.01 -5.44 -7.82
CA LEU A 16 0.26 -6.66 -8.15
C LEU A 16 0.27 -7.66 -7.00
N CYS A 17 -0.77 -8.49 -6.92
CA CYS A 17 -0.82 -9.62 -5.99
C CYS A 17 -0.09 -10.84 -6.57
N ALA A 18 0.32 -11.77 -5.73
CA ALA A 18 0.86 -13.03 -6.22
C ALA A 18 -0.24 -13.90 -6.87
N PRO A 19 0.10 -14.86 -7.77
CA PRO A 19 -0.91 -15.70 -8.43
C PRO A 19 -1.86 -16.43 -7.46
N HIS A 20 -1.32 -17.02 -6.39
CA HIS A 20 -2.13 -17.70 -5.37
C HIS A 20 -3.08 -16.74 -4.62
N THR A 21 -2.69 -15.47 -4.45
CA THR A 21 -3.56 -14.44 -3.88
C THR A 21 -4.70 -14.13 -4.83
N LEU A 22 -4.43 -14.02 -6.13
CA LEU A 22 -5.46 -13.79 -7.13
C LEU A 22 -6.47 -14.94 -7.16
N GLU A 23 -6.00 -16.19 -7.12
CA GLU A 23 -6.87 -17.37 -7.03
C GLU A 23 -7.79 -17.32 -5.80
N ALA A 24 -7.23 -17.01 -4.62
CA ALA A 24 -8.00 -16.91 -3.39
C ALA A 24 -9.04 -15.77 -3.44
N LEU A 25 -8.70 -14.64 -4.09
CA LEU A 25 -9.64 -13.53 -4.32
C LEU A 25 -10.76 -13.95 -5.26
N LEU A 26 -10.45 -14.56 -6.39
CA LEU A 26 -11.43 -15.03 -7.37
C LEU A 26 -12.29 -16.19 -6.84
N ALA A 27 -11.84 -16.95 -5.86
CA ALA A 27 -12.69 -17.95 -5.20
C ALA A 27 -13.77 -17.29 -4.32
N ARG A 28 -13.57 -16.05 -3.87
CA ARG A 28 -14.34 -15.41 -2.82
C ARG A 28 -15.16 -14.20 -3.27
N TYR A 29 -14.73 -13.55 -4.34
CA TYR A 29 -15.31 -12.33 -4.87
C TYR A 29 -15.76 -12.53 -6.32
N ASP A 30 -16.86 -11.87 -6.68
CA ASP A 30 -17.43 -11.98 -8.02
C ASP A 30 -16.49 -11.34 -9.04
N ALA A 31 -16.00 -10.13 -8.75
CA ALA A 31 -14.93 -9.48 -9.49
C ALA A 31 -13.85 -8.92 -8.55
N VAL A 32 -12.62 -8.89 -9.05
CA VAL A 32 -11.48 -8.29 -8.37
C VAL A 32 -11.00 -7.10 -9.18
N HIS A 33 -11.00 -5.95 -8.53
CA HIS A 33 -10.63 -4.67 -9.10
C HIS A 33 -9.18 -4.37 -8.76
N PHE A 34 -8.44 -3.95 -9.77
CA PHE A 34 -7.08 -3.45 -9.65
C PHE A 34 -7.04 -2.00 -10.12
N ARG A 35 -6.18 -1.22 -9.50
CA ARG A 35 -5.87 0.12 -9.99
C ARG A 35 -4.92 0.02 -11.15
N ASP A 36 -4.97 1.00 -12.03
CA ASP A 36 -3.87 1.19 -12.95
C ASP A 36 -2.62 1.67 -12.21
N TYR A 37 -1.51 1.70 -12.93
CA TYR A 37 -0.27 2.27 -12.45
C TYR A 37 -0.54 3.66 -11.85
N MET A 38 0.05 3.92 -10.69
CA MET A 38 0.04 5.24 -10.08
C MET A 38 1.32 5.98 -10.46
N ALA A 39 1.18 7.06 -11.24
CA ALA A 39 2.20 8.09 -11.43
C ALA A 39 1.79 9.35 -10.63
N LEU A 40 2.27 9.44 -9.39
CA LEU A 40 2.10 10.64 -8.58
C LEU A 40 2.96 11.77 -9.13
N ARG A 41 2.34 12.89 -9.48
CA ARG A 41 3.06 14.11 -9.84
C ARG A 41 3.27 14.95 -8.58
N LEU A 42 4.45 14.82 -7.97
CA LEU A 42 4.80 15.57 -6.76
C LEU A 42 5.06 17.04 -7.06
N THR A 43 5.76 17.33 -8.16
CA THR A 43 6.01 18.68 -8.64
C THR A 43 5.74 18.74 -10.15
N PRO A 44 5.62 19.93 -10.77
CA PRO A 44 5.46 20.03 -12.21
C PRO A 44 6.59 19.35 -13.01
N LEU A 45 7.77 19.21 -12.42
CA LEU A 45 8.97 18.65 -13.06
C LEU A 45 9.32 17.24 -12.58
N MET A 46 8.61 16.71 -11.56
CA MET A 46 8.89 15.40 -10.99
C MET A 46 7.61 14.59 -10.78
N GLY A 47 7.54 13.48 -11.52
CA GLY A 47 6.63 12.38 -11.28
C GLY A 47 7.33 11.22 -10.59
N THR A 48 6.56 10.37 -9.92
CA THR A 48 7.03 9.14 -9.30
C THR A 48 6.03 8.04 -9.59
N THR A 49 6.52 6.86 -9.98
CA THR A 49 5.68 5.68 -10.21
C THR A 49 5.70 4.74 -9.00
N ALA A 50 4.59 4.04 -8.78
CA ALA A 50 4.50 2.99 -7.75
C ALA A 50 4.76 1.59 -8.32
N TYR A 51 4.18 1.25 -9.48
CA TYR A 51 4.39 -0.01 -10.19
C TYR A 51 3.90 0.14 -11.65
N GLN A 52 4.58 -0.44 -12.64
CA GLN A 52 4.22 -0.27 -14.06
C GLN A 52 3.30 -1.36 -14.60
N ASP A 53 3.37 -2.58 -14.06
CA ASP A 53 2.63 -3.72 -14.61
C ASP A 53 1.14 -3.69 -14.22
N ARG A 54 0.29 -4.26 -15.07
CA ARG A 54 -1.16 -4.42 -14.83
C ARG A 54 -1.51 -5.90 -14.68
N MET A 55 -2.39 -6.22 -13.73
CA MET A 55 -2.78 -7.62 -13.48
C MET A 55 -3.45 -8.26 -14.71
N GLY A 56 -4.23 -7.50 -15.49
CA GLY A 56 -4.96 -8.06 -16.60
C GLY A 56 -4.12 -8.36 -17.84
N ASP A 57 -2.88 -7.86 -17.93
CA ASP A 57 -1.99 -8.10 -19.08
C ASP A 57 -1.64 -9.60 -19.18
N ASP A 58 -1.46 -10.27 -18.04
CA ASP A 58 -1.20 -11.72 -17.95
C ASP A 58 -2.50 -12.57 -17.94
N HIS A 59 -3.68 -11.95 -17.87
CA HIS A 59 -4.96 -12.63 -17.67
C HIS A 59 -6.11 -12.10 -18.56
N PRO A 60 -5.94 -12.08 -19.89
CA PRO A 60 -6.91 -11.46 -20.82
C PRO A 60 -8.30 -12.09 -20.75
N MET A 61 -8.40 -13.39 -20.46
CA MET A 61 -9.69 -14.07 -20.32
C MET A 61 -10.46 -13.65 -19.07
N LEU A 62 -9.76 -13.34 -17.97
CA LEU A 62 -10.40 -12.85 -16.76
C LEU A 62 -10.88 -11.40 -16.91
N VAL A 63 -10.16 -10.59 -17.71
CA VAL A 63 -10.61 -9.25 -18.09
C VAL A 63 -11.85 -9.33 -18.99
N THR A 64 -11.80 -10.17 -20.03
CA THR A 64 -12.92 -10.33 -20.98
C THR A 64 -14.20 -10.82 -20.30
N SER A 65 -14.08 -11.70 -19.30
CA SER A 65 -15.21 -12.22 -18.53
C SER A 65 -15.68 -11.29 -17.40
N GLY A 66 -15.01 -10.15 -17.16
CA GLY A 66 -15.34 -9.21 -16.09
C GLY A 66 -14.94 -9.69 -14.68
N ARG A 67 -14.26 -10.83 -14.56
CA ARG A 67 -13.72 -11.34 -13.28
C ARG A 67 -12.55 -10.49 -12.78
N LEU A 68 -11.80 -9.88 -13.69
CA LEU A 68 -10.82 -8.83 -13.41
C LEU A 68 -11.29 -7.50 -13.99
N VAL A 69 -11.32 -6.48 -13.15
CA VAL A 69 -11.58 -5.10 -13.55
C VAL A 69 -10.31 -4.28 -13.31
N GLN A 70 -9.85 -3.56 -14.32
CA GLN A 70 -8.68 -2.70 -14.27
C GLN A 70 -9.00 -1.37 -14.95
N GLY A 71 -8.13 -0.36 -14.82
CA GLY A 71 -8.35 0.93 -15.47
C GLY A 71 -8.72 2.09 -14.55
N TYR A 72 -8.70 1.94 -13.22
CA TYR A 72 -8.97 3.08 -12.33
C TYR A 72 -7.83 4.11 -12.42
N PRO A 73 -8.06 5.32 -12.97
CA PRO A 73 -7.02 6.31 -13.12
C PRO A 73 -6.73 6.94 -11.76
N VAL A 74 -5.53 6.71 -11.27
CA VAL A 74 -5.03 7.22 -9.97
C VAL A 74 -3.72 8.00 -10.14
N SER A 75 -3.40 8.34 -11.39
CA SER A 75 -2.22 9.12 -11.78
C SER A 75 -2.54 10.62 -11.84
N GLY A 76 -1.51 11.44 -11.65
CA GLY A 76 -1.61 12.89 -11.74
C GLY A 76 -1.22 13.62 -10.45
N PRO A 77 -1.54 14.93 -10.36
CA PRO A 77 -1.29 15.70 -9.16
C PRO A 77 -2.20 15.24 -8.02
N LEU A 78 -1.73 15.39 -6.79
CA LEU A 78 -2.60 15.26 -5.62
C LEU A 78 -3.51 16.50 -5.54
N ASP A 79 -4.81 16.29 -5.40
CA ASP A 79 -5.75 17.35 -5.04
C ASP A 79 -5.61 17.73 -3.56
N ASP A 80 -6.12 18.91 -3.19
CA ASP A 80 -5.98 19.46 -1.83
C ASP A 80 -6.58 18.55 -0.75
N THR A 81 -7.63 17.79 -1.09
CA THR A 81 -8.23 16.82 -0.16
C THR A 81 -7.30 15.64 0.07
N ALA A 82 -6.66 15.13 -0.97
CA ALA A 82 -5.67 14.07 -0.88
C ALA A 82 -4.43 14.54 -0.11
N VAL A 83 -3.92 15.75 -0.39
CA VAL A 83 -2.80 16.35 0.36
C VAL A 83 -3.12 16.43 1.85
N THR A 84 -4.29 16.96 2.19
CA THR A 84 -4.72 17.09 3.59
C THR A 84 -4.83 15.73 4.29
N ALA A 85 -5.41 14.73 3.63
CA ALA A 85 -5.54 13.38 4.19
C ALA A 85 -4.17 12.71 4.40
N ILE A 86 -3.27 12.85 3.42
CA ILE A 86 -1.89 12.36 3.51
C ILE A 86 -1.18 13.03 4.68
N ASP A 87 -1.25 14.36 4.80
CA ASP A 87 -0.60 15.07 5.90
C ASP A 87 -1.11 14.65 7.29
N ARG A 88 -2.39 14.24 7.41
CA ARG A 88 -2.91 13.64 8.64
C ARG A 88 -2.30 12.28 8.95
N ASP A 89 -2.19 11.39 7.95
CA ASP A 89 -1.50 10.10 8.13
C ASP A 89 -0.03 10.31 8.52
N LEU A 90 0.66 11.22 7.83
CA LEU A 90 2.06 11.54 8.09
C LEU A 90 2.26 12.23 9.45
N SER A 91 1.27 12.94 9.98
CA SER A 91 1.31 13.56 11.30
C SER A 91 0.93 12.61 12.44
N ASP A 92 0.20 11.53 12.15
CA ASP A 92 -0.19 10.50 13.13
C ASP A 92 1.01 9.63 13.53
N SER A 93 1.52 9.83 14.75
CA SER A 93 2.67 9.09 15.27
C SER A 93 2.45 7.58 15.30
N ARG A 94 1.22 7.13 15.60
CA ARG A 94 0.88 5.70 15.62
C ARG A 94 0.93 5.11 14.22
N TRP A 95 0.43 5.85 13.23
CA TRP A 95 0.50 5.44 11.83
C TRP A 95 1.96 5.35 11.36
N ARG A 96 2.80 6.33 11.69
CA ARG A 96 4.24 6.30 11.37
C ARG A 96 4.98 5.14 12.05
N THR A 97 4.66 4.82 13.30
CA THR A 97 5.22 3.65 13.98
C THR A 97 4.84 2.36 13.24
N LEU A 98 3.56 2.17 12.91
CA LEU A 98 3.11 1.01 12.12
C LEU A 98 3.81 0.91 10.77
N PHE A 99 3.98 2.04 10.08
CA PHE A 99 4.71 2.10 8.80
C PHE A 99 6.17 1.68 8.98
N HIS A 100 6.84 2.23 9.99
CA HIS A 100 8.26 1.95 10.21
C HIS A 100 8.51 0.51 10.66
N ASP A 101 7.62 -0.05 11.49
CA ASP A 101 7.68 -1.46 11.90
C ASP A 101 7.38 -2.40 10.73
N GLY A 102 6.42 -2.04 9.87
CA GLY A 102 6.15 -2.74 8.63
C GLY A 102 7.34 -2.70 7.67
N LEU A 103 7.97 -1.53 7.50
CA LEU A 103 9.19 -1.40 6.71
C LEU A 103 10.33 -2.25 7.26
N ARG A 104 10.41 -2.46 8.59
CA ARG A 104 11.42 -3.33 9.21
C ARG A 104 11.15 -4.81 9.01
N ASN A 105 9.90 -5.24 9.15
CA ASN A 105 9.57 -6.65 9.39
C ASN A 105 8.78 -7.32 8.26
N ASP A 106 8.14 -6.56 7.38
CA ASP A 106 7.25 -7.09 6.34
C ASP A 106 7.93 -7.00 4.96
N ARG A 107 8.50 -8.12 4.50
CA ARG A 107 9.14 -8.21 3.18
C ARG A 107 8.17 -7.92 2.03
N ARG A 108 6.89 -8.27 2.19
CA ARG A 108 5.87 -8.00 1.18
C ARG A 108 5.65 -6.50 1.05
N PHE A 109 5.57 -5.80 2.19
CA PHE A 109 5.50 -4.35 2.27
C PHE A 109 6.75 -3.67 1.66
N GLN A 110 7.96 -4.12 2.02
CA GLN A 110 9.22 -3.58 1.50
C GLN A 110 9.31 -3.64 -0.03
N ARG A 111 9.01 -4.79 -0.64
CA ARG A 111 9.04 -4.98 -2.11
C ARG A 111 8.09 -4.06 -2.85
N GLY A 112 7.02 -3.62 -2.20
CA GLY A 112 6.08 -2.64 -2.73
C GLY A 112 6.62 -1.22 -2.81
N LEU A 113 7.68 -0.91 -2.06
CA LEU A 113 8.21 0.45 -1.90
C LEU A 113 9.59 0.61 -2.54
N PHE A 114 10.42 -0.43 -2.45
CA PHE A 114 11.82 -0.38 -2.82
C PHE A 114 12.24 -1.66 -3.54
N ASP A 115 13.07 -1.54 -4.58
CA ASP A 115 13.84 -2.67 -5.10
C ASP A 115 15.16 -2.78 -4.32
N LEU A 116 15.14 -3.61 -3.27
CA LEU A 116 16.27 -3.80 -2.37
C LEU A 116 17.14 -5.01 -2.76
N THR A 117 16.85 -5.69 -3.86
CA THR A 117 17.50 -6.96 -4.22
C THR A 117 18.93 -6.79 -4.70
N HIS A 118 19.24 -5.66 -5.34
CA HIS A 118 20.55 -5.38 -5.91
C HIS A 118 21.10 -4.05 -5.38
N ALA A 119 20.94 -2.99 -6.17
CA ALA A 119 21.41 -1.67 -5.84
C ALA A 119 20.26 -0.68 -6.01
N MET A 120 20.17 0.24 -5.06
CA MET A 120 19.18 1.32 -5.05
C MET A 120 19.91 2.64 -5.32
N ARG A 121 19.30 3.49 -6.14
CA ARG A 121 19.77 4.86 -6.31
C ARG A 121 19.23 5.72 -5.17
N ILE A 122 20.12 6.36 -4.43
CA ILE A 122 19.80 7.34 -3.38
C ILE A 122 20.43 8.68 -3.79
N GLY A 123 19.61 9.61 -4.29
CA GLY A 123 20.10 10.83 -4.92
C GLY A 123 21.00 10.51 -6.13
N SER A 124 22.24 10.97 -6.11
CA SER A 124 23.24 10.67 -7.15
C SER A 124 24.06 9.39 -6.89
N SER A 125 23.88 8.74 -5.74
CA SER A 125 24.69 7.59 -5.33
C SER A 125 23.97 6.27 -5.61
N LEU A 126 24.71 5.28 -6.13
CA LEU A 126 24.25 3.91 -6.22
C LEU A 126 24.76 3.16 -4.99
N VAL A 127 23.85 2.61 -4.18
CA VAL A 127 24.18 1.92 -2.94
C VAL A 127 23.60 0.50 -2.94
N PRO A 128 24.25 -0.48 -2.27
CA PRO A 128 23.64 -1.81 -2.09
C PRO A 128 22.29 -1.71 -1.38
N GLY A 129 21.28 -2.42 -1.89
CA GLY A 129 19.91 -2.40 -1.34
C GLY A 129 19.85 -2.67 0.17
N PRO A 130 20.52 -3.72 0.70
CA PRO A 130 20.55 -3.97 2.14
C PRO A 130 21.17 -2.83 2.96
N ALA A 131 22.20 -2.17 2.44
CA ALA A 131 22.82 -1.01 3.11
C ALA A 131 21.89 0.21 3.07
N ALA A 132 21.17 0.41 1.97
CA ALA A 132 20.13 1.45 1.88
C ALA A 132 19.02 1.21 2.91
N LEU A 133 18.55 -0.03 3.05
CA LEU A 133 17.51 -0.39 4.02
C LEU A 133 17.94 -0.07 5.45
N LEU A 134 19.17 -0.41 5.85
CA LEU A 134 19.67 -0.10 7.20
C LEU A 134 19.57 1.40 7.53
N ARG A 135 19.89 2.26 6.56
CA ARG A 135 19.79 3.73 6.73
C ARG A 135 18.35 4.24 6.72
N LEU A 136 17.46 3.62 5.96
CA LEU A 136 16.02 3.93 5.98
C LEU A 136 15.35 3.49 7.30
N LEU A 137 15.92 2.50 7.98
CA LEU A 137 15.45 1.98 9.27
C LEU A 137 16.06 2.68 10.49
N GLU A 138 16.90 3.70 10.29
CA GLU A 138 17.43 4.48 11.42
C GLU A 138 16.28 5.11 12.24
N PRO A 139 16.33 5.09 13.59
CA PRO A 139 15.23 5.57 14.44
C PRO A 139 14.86 7.04 14.24
N ASN A 140 15.85 7.87 13.88
CA ASN A 140 15.66 9.28 13.54
C ASN A 140 14.67 9.46 12.37
N ARG A 141 14.59 8.52 11.43
CA ARG A 141 13.65 8.57 10.30
C ARG A 141 12.22 8.39 10.78
N ALA A 142 11.98 7.47 11.71
CA ALA A 142 10.66 7.26 12.31
C ALA A 142 10.20 8.47 13.14
N ALA A 143 11.16 9.11 13.82
CA ALA A 143 10.90 10.26 14.68
C ALA A 143 10.69 11.58 13.91
N ALA A 144 11.26 11.71 12.72
CA ALA A 144 11.15 12.91 11.90
C ALA A 144 9.69 13.18 11.47
N LEU A 145 9.34 14.47 11.41
CA LEU A 145 8.03 14.91 10.93
C LEU A 145 8.07 15.04 9.40
N TYR A 146 7.06 14.44 8.76
CA TYR A 146 6.89 14.52 7.32
C TYR A 146 5.54 15.16 6.98
N ASN A 147 5.49 15.81 5.83
CA ASN A 147 4.29 16.26 5.15
C ASN A 147 4.58 16.33 3.65
N VAL A 148 3.54 16.47 2.82
CA VAL A 148 3.66 16.56 1.37
C VAL A 148 4.59 17.70 0.97
N ALA A 149 4.48 18.86 1.60
CA ALA A 149 5.31 20.03 1.30
C ALA A 149 6.81 19.77 1.52
N LEU A 150 7.19 19.05 2.57
CA LEU A 150 8.58 18.67 2.82
C LEU A 150 9.09 17.74 1.72
N VAL A 151 8.32 16.70 1.38
CA VAL A 151 8.71 15.74 0.32
C VAL A 151 8.85 16.46 -1.02
N GLN A 152 7.96 17.41 -1.34
CA GLN A 152 8.05 18.25 -2.54
C GLN A 152 9.28 19.16 -2.54
N ARG A 153 9.68 19.74 -1.40
CA ARG A 153 10.93 20.54 -1.31
C ARG A 153 12.18 19.69 -1.49
N LEU A 154 12.13 18.43 -1.05
CA LEU A 154 13.21 17.47 -1.21
C LEU A 154 13.26 16.87 -2.64
N ALA A 155 12.20 17.00 -3.43
CA ALA A 155 12.14 16.63 -4.85
C ALA A 155 12.91 17.63 -5.74
N LYS A 156 14.22 17.80 -5.49
CA LYS A 156 15.13 18.72 -6.19
C LYS A 156 16.33 17.97 -6.79
N PRO A 157 16.97 18.50 -7.86
CA PRO A 157 18.05 17.79 -8.56
C PRO A 157 19.30 17.52 -7.73
N THR A 158 19.60 18.38 -6.75
CA THR A 158 20.81 18.29 -5.94
C THR A 158 20.44 18.10 -4.49
N LEU A 159 20.74 16.90 -3.96
CA LEU A 159 20.54 16.52 -2.57
C LEU A 159 21.88 16.07 -1.99
N THR A 160 22.13 16.46 -0.75
CA THR A 160 23.11 15.73 0.06
C THR A 160 22.65 14.29 0.26
N LEU A 161 23.57 13.38 0.60
CA LEU A 161 23.21 11.98 0.83
C LEU A 161 22.15 11.83 1.94
N ASP A 162 22.22 12.64 3.01
CA ASP A 162 21.23 12.60 4.08
C ASP A 162 19.85 13.09 3.63
N GLU A 163 19.79 14.22 2.90
CA GLU A 163 18.53 14.70 2.31
C GLU A 163 17.95 13.69 1.32
N ALA A 164 18.79 12.95 0.59
CA ALA A 164 18.34 11.90 -0.32
C ALA A 164 17.70 10.72 0.44
N TYR A 165 18.27 10.27 1.55
CA TYR A 165 17.61 9.27 2.40
C TYR A 165 16.33 9.79 3.04
N GLN A 166 16.31 11.05 3.46
CA GLN A 166 15.10 11.71 3.97
C GLN A 166 14.01 11.76 2.90
N PHE A 167 14.39 12.08 1.65
CA PHE A 167 13.49 12.09 0.51
C PHE A 167 12.90 10.70 0.26
N GLU A 168 13.71 9.65 0.16
CA GLU A 168 13.24 8.29 -0.13
C GLU A 168 12.32 7.76 0.98
N TYR A 169 12.65 8.02 2.24
CA TYR A 169 11.78 7.64 3.36
C TYR A 169 10.45 8.41 3.34
N GLY A 170 10.50 9.73 3.16
CA GLY A 170 9.32 10.58 3.06
C GLY A 170 8.44 10.25 1.85
N LEU A 171 9.07 9.88 0.73
CA LEU A 171 8.39 9.43 -0.47
C LEU A 171 7.66 8.11 -0.24
N ALA A 172 8.29 7.16 0.46
CA ALA A 172 7.65 5.89 0.80
C ALA A 172 6.42 6.10 1.71
N LEU A 173 6.53 6.95 2.74
CA LEU A 173 5.38 7.36 3.56
C LEU A 173 4.25 7.94 2.70
N LEU A 174 4.58 8.91 1.85
CA LEU A 174 3.63 9.60 0.98
C LEU A 174 2.94 8.63 0.00
N LYS A 175 3.69 7.74 -0.66
CA LYS A 175 3.14 6.73 -1.56
C LYS A 175 2.15 5.80 -0.85
N THR A 176 2.50 5.34 0.35
CA THR A 176 1.61 4.48 1.15
C THR A 176 0.35 5.21 1.57
N ALA A 177 0.45 6.45 2.08
CA ALA A 177 -0.72 7.24 2.48
C ALA A 177 -1.61 7.59 1.26
N ALA A 178 -1.01 8.00 0.14
CA ALA A 178 -1.73 8.24 -1.11
C ALA A 178 -2.48 6.98 -1.56
N ALA A 179 -1.86 5.80 -1.42
CA ALA A 179 -2.53 4.53 -1.72
C ALA A 179 -3.79 4.34 -0.91
N GLN A 180 -3.78 4.67 0.38
CA GLN A 180 -4.96 4.55 1.24
C GLN A 180 -6.05 5.54 0.85
N VAL A 181 -5.69 6.79 0.53
CA VAL A 181 -6.66 7.79 0.04
C VAL A 181 -7.40 7.27 -1.19
N TYR A 182 -6.67 6.75 -2.18
CA TYR A 182 -7.29 6.18 -3.38
C TYR A 182 -8.05 4.88 -3.08
N THR A 183 -7.61 4.06 -2.11
CA THR A 183 -8.39 2.90 -1.64
C THR A 183 -9.77 3.33 -1.19
N ILE A 184 -9.83 4.29 -0.27
CA ILE A 184 -11.08 4.73 0.35
C ILE A 184 -11.99 5.35 -0.69
N ARG A 185 -11.45 6.21 -1.57
CA ARG A 185 -12.22 6.88 -2.64
C ARG A 185 -12.84 5.88 -3.59
N LEU A 186 -12.04 4.96 -4.14
CA LEU A 186 -12.51 3.98 -5.12
C LEU A 186 -13.49 2.99 -4.49
N SER A 187 -13.20 2.51 -3.29
CA SER A 187 -14.09 1.60 -2.58
C SER A 187 -15.46 2.22 -2.31
N ARG A 188 -15.52 3.49 -1.91
CA ARG A 188 -16.80 4.19 -1.74
C ARG A 188 -17.51 4.46 -3.05
N ALA A 189 -16.79 4.93 -4.07
CA ALA A 189 -17.37 5.27 -5.37
C ALA A 189 -17.95 4.05 -6.12
N HIS A 190 -17.36 2.87 -5.90
CA HIS A 190 -17.71 1.65 -6.63
C HIS A 190 -18.25 0.52 -5.75
N ASN A 191 -18.52 0.79 -4.47
CA ASN A 191 -18.99 -0.18 -3.48
C ASN A 191 -18.10 -1.45 -3.43
N LEU A 192 -16.78 -1.26 -3.34
CA LEU A 192 -15.78 -2.33 -3.35
C LEU A 192 -15.21 -2.56 -1.95
N VAL A 193 -15.05 -3.82 -1.56
CA VAL A 193 -14.34 -4.20 -0.33
C VAL A 193 -12.83 -4.07 -0.58
N PRO A 194 -12.08 -3.19 0.09
CA PRO A 194 -10.62 -3.22 0.02
C PRO A 194 -10.07 -4.53 0.56
N VAL A 195 -9.17 -5.15 -0.19
CA VAL A 195 -8.49 -6.38 0.22
C VAL A 195 -6.99 -6.28 -0.06
N THR A 196 -6.16 -6.82 0.83
CA THR A 196 -4.71 -6.86 0.66
C THR A 196 -4.13 -8.21 1.07
N ASP A 197 -2.97 -8.58 0.54
CA ASP A 197 -2.16 -9.72 1.01
C ASP A 197 -1.05 -9.30 1.99
N SER A 198 -0.98 -8.01 2.34
CA SER A 198 0.02 -7.45 3.22
C SER A 198 -0.60 -7.02 4.55
N HIS A 199 -0.14 -7.66 5.63
CA HIS A 199 -0.55 -7.31 6.98
C HIS A 199 -0.30 -5.84 7.28
N THR A 200 0.86 -5.30 6.91
CA THR A 200 1.20 -3.89 7.12
C THR A 200 0.19 -2.95 6.44
N HIS A 201 -0.15 -3.20 5.17
CA HIS A 201 -1.13 -2.38 4.47
C HIS A 201 -2.52 -2.46 5.11
N HIS A 202 -2.90 -3.64 5.62
CA HIS A 202 -4.16 -3.82 6.32
C HIS A 202 -4.21 -3.01 7.61
N VAL A 203 -3.21 -3.12 8.50
CA VAL A 203 -3.21 -2.41 9.79
C VAL A 203 -3.07 -0.90 9.63
N LEU A 204 -2.31 -0.43 8.64
CA LEU A 204 -2.24 0.99 8.31
C LEU A 204 -3.62 1.49 7.87
N LEU A 205 -4.34 0.74 7.02
CA LEU A 205 -5.67 1.14 6.58
C LEU A 205 -6.66 1.16 7.74
N SER A 206 -6.64 0.12 8.59
CA SER A 206 -7.44 0.09 9.83
C SER A 206 -7.20 1.33 10.68
N ARG A 207 -5.94 1.76 10.83
CA ARG A 207 -5.59 2.96 11.61
C ARG A 207 -6.19 4.23 11.01
N THR A 208 -6.04 4.42 9.70
CA THR A 208 -6.61 5.57 8.99
C THR A 208 -8.14 5.59 9.10
N LEU A 209 -8.81 4.46 8.85
CA LEU A 209 -10.27 4.35 8.94
C LEU A 209 -10.79 4.66 10.34
N ALA A 210 -10.15 4.08 11.37
CA ALA A 210 -10.53 4.31 12.77
C ALA A 210 -10.32 5.76 13.20
N ARG A 211 -9.21 6.39 12.78
CA ARG A 211 -8.94 7.80 13.09
C ARG A 211 -9.97 8.74 12.46
N GLU A 212 -10.36 8.47 11.22
CA GLU A 212 -11.29 9.32 10.47
C GLU A 212 -12.77 8.95 10.71
N GLY A 213 -13.07 7.94 11.55
CA GLY A 213 -14.43 7.48 11.81
C GLY A 213 -15.13 6.93 10.57
N ILE A 214 -14.38 6.34 9.63
CA ILE A 214 -14.91 5.82 8.38
C ILE A 214 -15.37 4.39 8.57
N ASP A 215 -16.67 4.16 8.40
CA ASP A 215 -17.23 2.82 8.25
C ASP A 215 -17.01 2.32 6.82
N LEU A 216 -15.98 1.47 6.66
CA LEU A 216 -15.65 0.79 5.41
C LEU A 216 -15.07 -0.58 5.77
N ALA A 217 -15.81 -1.64 5.46
CA ALA A 217 -15.31 -3.00 5.64
C ALA A 217 -14.10 -3.25 4.74
N HIS A 218 -13.00 -3.73 5.30
CA HIS A 218 -11.75 -4.07 4.59
C HIS A 218 -11.12 -5.33 5.17
N GLU A 219 -10.30 -5.99 4.37
CA GLU A 219 -9.83 -7.33 4.71
C GLU A 219 -8.37 -7.58 4.35
N SER A 220 -7.78 -8.58 5.01
CA SER A 220 -6.48 -9.12 4.67
C SER A 220 -6.63 -10.59 4.29
N ILE A 221 -5.97 -11.00 3.22
CA ILE A 221 -5.83 -12.41 2.82
C ILE A 221 -4.41 -12.82 3.21
N GLY A 222 -4.28 -13.40 4.41
CA GLY A 222 -3.00 -13.84 4.97
C GLY A 222 -3.11 -15.21 5.63
N ALA A 223 -2.48 -16.21 4.99
CA ALA A 223 -2.11 -17.55 5.47
C ALA A 223 -3.18 -18.39 6.21
N SER A 224 -4.29 -18.73 5.55
CA SER A 224 -4.99 -19.99 5.83
C SER A 224 -4.33 -21.15 5.07
N VAL A 225 -3.07 -21.44 5.38
CA VAL A 225 -2.45 -22.76 5.13
C VAL A 225 -1.62 -23.08 6.37
N GLY A 226 -2.24 -23.80 7.33
CA GLY A 226 -1.52 -24.46 8.42
C GLY A 226 -1.58 -23.80 9.80
N ALA A 227 -2.77 -23.62 10.36
CA ALA A 227 -2.94 -23.66 11.81
C ALA A 227 -4.06 -24.68 12.11
N PRO A 228 -3.78 -25.82 12.78
CA PRO A 228 -4.84 -26.68 13.26
C PRO A 228 -5.71 -25.86 14.21
N LEU A 229 -7.02 -25.90 14.02
CA LEU A 229 -7.98 -25.55 15.05
C LEU A 229 -7.61 -26.36 16.30
N SER A 230 -6.97 -25.71 17.27
CA SER A 230 -6.93 -26.22 18.64
C SER A 230 -8.36 -26.23 19.14
N GLN A 231 -9.02 -27.36 18.93
CA GLN A 231 -10.19 -27.74 19.69
C GLN A 231 -9.75 -27.80 21.16
N HIS A 232 -10.07 -26.75 21.91
CA HIS A 232 -10.09 -26.85 23.36
C HIS A 232 -11.23 -27.82 23.72
N THR A 233 -10.88 -29.10 23.85
CA THR A 233 -11.64 -30.04 24.66
C THR A 233 -11.42 -29.65 26.11
N SER A 234 -12.38 -28.93 26.68
CA SER A 234 -12.56 -28.81 28.12
C SER A 234 -13.01 -30.17 28.64
N GLY A 235 -12.05 -31.05 28.91
CA GLY A 235 -12.26 -32.26 29.69
C GLY A 235 -12.46 -31.86 31.15
N LEU A 236 -13.71 -31.89 31.60
CA LEU A 236 -14.07 -32.10 32.99
C LEU A 236 -13.41 -33.39 33.48
N HIS A 237 -12.68 -33.32 34.59
CA HIS A 237 -12.63 -34.44 35.51
C HIS A 237 -12.50 -33.93 36.95
N GLU A 238 -13.38 -34.52 37.76
CA GLU A 238 -13.45 -34.57 39.21
C GLU A 238 -12.12 -34.93 39.89
#